data_AF-A0A0P1GVR4-F1
#
_entry.id   AF-A0A0P1GVR4-F1
#
_cell.length_a   1.000
_cell.length_b   1.000
_cell.length_c   1.000
_cell.angle_alpha   90.00
_cell.angle_beta   90.00
_cell.angle_gamma   90.00
#
_symmetry.space_group_name_H-M   'P 1'
#
loop_
_entity.id
_entity.type
_entity.pdbx_description
1 polymer ?
#
loop_
_entity_poly.entity_id
_entity_poly.type
_entity_poly.pdbx_seq_one_letter_code
_entity_poly.pdbx_strand_id
1 'polypeptide(L)'
;MASNTQDAAHGAAEAAHGSAPGMPQLDFSTFGNQIFWLAIALVAIYLILSRVALPRIAAVLAERQGTITNDLAAAEDLKAKAVEAEDAYNKALADARAEAQRIAAEARAEIQVGLDEAIAKADVQISAKAAESEKAIGEIKAGALESVKVVAADTAEALVAALGGKADTKAVAAAVADRMKG
;
A
#
# COMPACT_ATOMS: atom_id res chain seq x y z
N MET A 1 40.79 88.84 -69.74
CA MET A 1 40.87 88.92 -68.26
C MET A 1 40.29 87.60 -67.75
N ALA A 2 41.11 86.63 -67.30
CA ALA A 2 41.67 86.52 -65.93
C ALA A 2 40.54 86.30 -64.89
N SER A 3 40.54 85.34 -63.95
CA SER A 3 41.57 84.42 -63.44
C SER A 3 40.94 83.34 -62.53
N ASN A 4 41.60 82.18 -62.46
CA ASN A 4 41.93 81.34 -61.30
C ASN A 4 40.88 80.66 -60.40
N THR A 5 40.88 79.34 -60.52
CA THR A 5 40.85 78.31 -59.46
C THR A 5 42.02 78.42 -58.47
N GLN A 6 41.80 78.05 -57.20
CA GLN A 6 42.56 77.11 -56.33
C GLN A 6 42.21 77.39 -54.84
N ASP A 7 42.30 76.54 -53.80
CA ASP A 7 42.66 75.13 -53.50
C ASP A 7 43.33 75.15 -52.09
N ALA A 8 43.59 73.98 -51.50
CA ALA A 8 44.38 73.66 -50.29
C ALA A 8 43.56 73.29 -49.02
N ALA A 9 43.83 72.20 -48.28
CA ALA A 9 45.07 71.42 -48.16
C ALA A 9 44.81 69.99 -47.60
N HIS A 10 45.39 68.97 -48.26
CA HIS A 10 45.81 67.72 -47.61
C HIS A 10 47.35 67.69 -47.63
N GLY A 11 47.93 67.49 -46.45
CA GLY A 11 49.37 67.64 -46.20
C GLY A 11 50.22 66.58 -46.90
N ALA A 12 51.19 67.08 -47.66
CA ALA A 12 52.24 66.33 -48.31
C ALA A 12 53.28 65.77 -47.32
N ALA A 13 53.72 64.54 -47.57
CA ALA A 13 55.07 64.10 -47.21
C ALA A 13 55.68 63.51 -48.48
N GLU A 14 56.59 64.28 -49.05
CA GLU A 14 57.33 63.99 -50.27
C GLU A 14 58.56 63.15 -49.92
N ALA A 15 58.75 62.01 -50.60
CA ALA A 15 59.99 61.25 -50.56
C ALA A 15 60.32 60.70 -51.95
N ALA A 16 61.53 61.03 -52.38
CA ALA A 16 62.09 60.95 -53.73
C ALA A 16 62.15 59.54 -54.36
N HIS A 17 62.10 59.54 -55.70
CA HIS A 17 62.22 58.39 -56.60
C HIS A 17 63.61 57.72 -56.62
N GLY A 18 63.63 56.38 -56.66
CA GLY A 18 64.79 55.57 -57.05
C GLY A 18 64.45 54.10 -57.37
N SER A 19 64.45 53.77 -58.67
CA SER A 19 64.62 52.44 -59.33
C SER A 19 63.59 51.28 -59.16
N ALA A 20 62.98 50.94 -60.31
CA ALA A 20 62.27 49.71 -60.76
C ALA A 20 60.91 49.32 -60.13
N PRO A 21 59.83 49.12 -60.95
CA PRO A 21 58.49 48.83 -60.44
C PRO A 21 58.33 47.33 -60.16
N GLY A 22 58.89 46.87 -59.04
CA GLY A 22 58.32 45.71 -58.36
C GLY A 22 56.95 46.11 -57.82
N MET A 23 55.96 45.22 -57.91
CA MET A 23 54.64 45.46 -57.32
C MET A 23 54.85 45.95 -55.87
N PRO A 24 54.31 47.11 -55.45
CA PRO A 24 54.63 47.73 -54.15
C PRO A 24 54.47 46.81 -52.92
N GLN A 25 53.72 45.71 -53.05
CA GLN A 25 53.59 44.66 -52.04
C GLN A 25 54.82 43.75 -51.84
N LEU A 26 55.81 43.75 -52.74
CA LEU A 26 56.99 42.88 -52.68
C LEU A 26 58.28 43.63 -52.28
N ASP A 27 58.14 44.83 -51.73
CA ASP A 27 59.27 45.59 -51.19
C ASP A 27 59.67 45.09 -49.79
N PHE A 28 60.72 44.26 -49.77
CA PHE A 28 61.28 43.64 -48.56
C PHE A 28 61.83 44.65 -47.53
N SER A 29 62.05 45.92 -47.90
CA SER A 29 62.49 46.94 -46.94
C SER A 29 61.47 47.22 -45.84
N THR A 30 60.18 46.99 -46.10
CA THR A 30 59.08 47.22 -45.14
C THR A 30 58.76 46.00 -44.26
N PHE A 31 59.25 44.82 -44.63
CA PHE A 31 58.89 43.55 -43.99
C PHE A 31 59.36 43.50 -42.53
N GLY A 32 60.53 44.06 -42.21
CA GLY A 32 61.04 44.08 -40.83
C GLY A 32 60.11 44.79 -39.85
N ASN A 33 59.55 45.94 -40.26
CA ASN A 33 58.59 46.69 -39.45
C ASN A 33 57.24 45.95 -39.33
N GLN A 34 56.75 45.38 -40.43
CA GLN A 34 55.51 44.57 -40.40
C GLN A 34 55.64 43.34 -39.51
N ILE A 35 56.76 42.60 -39.61
CA ILE A 35 57.04 41.42 -38.78
C ILE A 35 57.16 41.81 -37.30
N PHE A 36 57.79 42.94 -36.98
CA PHE A 36 57.90 43.42 -35.61
C PHE A 36 56.52 43.68 -34.98
N TRP A 37 55.65 44.43 -35.66
CA TRP A 37 54.28 44.68 -35.17
C TRP A 37 53.42 43.42 -35.17
N LEU A 38 53.59 42.52 -36.13
CA LEU A 38 52.92 41.21 -36.15
C LEU A 38 53.31 40.38 -34.93
N ALA A 39 54.61 40.34 -34.58
CA ALA A 39 55.08 39.63 -33.40
C ALA A 39 54.50 40.23 -32.11
N ILE A 40 54.46 41.57 -31.99
CA ILE A 40 53.84 42.25 -30.85
C ILE A 40 52.35 41.93 -30.75
N ALA A 41 51.61 42.01 -31.86
CA ALA A 41 50.18 41.71 -31.89
C ALA A 41 49.91 40.23 -31.52
N LEU A 42 50.73 39.31 -32.02
CA LEU A 42 50.62 37.88 -31.71
C LEU A 42 50.89 37.61 -30.23
N VAL A 43 51.92 38.23 -29.64
CA VAL A 43 52.20 38.14 -28.20
C VAL A 43 51.05 38.74 -27.39
N ALA A 44 50.52 39.90 -27.79
CA ALA A 44 49.39 40.52 -27.10
C ALA A 44 48.14 39.63 -27.11
N ILE A 45 47.79 39.05 -28.26
CA ILE A 45 46.67 38.11 -28.39
C ILE A 45 46.93 36.85 -27.55
N TYR A 46 48.14 36.29 -27.60
CA TYR A 46 48.51 35.13 -26.80
C TYR A 46 48.35 35.39 -25.31
N LEU A 47 48.78 36.55 -24.82
CA LEU A 47 48.62 36.95 -23.41
C LEU A 47 47.15 37.13 -23.04
N ILE A 48 46.33 37.74 -23.90
CA ILE A 48 44.89 37.89 -23.68
C ILE A 48 44.20 36.52 -23.61
N LEU A 49 44.48 35.62 -24.56
CA LEU A 49 43.88 34.29 -24.58
C LEU A 49 44.32 33.46 -23.37
N SER A 50 45.61 33.44 -23.07
CA SER A 50 46.16 32.65 -21.96
C SER A 50 45.74 33.15 -20.59
N ARG A 51 45.64 34.48 -20.38
CA ARG A 51 45.28 35.05 -19.07
C ARG A 51 43.83 35.46 -18.88
N VAL A 52 43.04 35.59 -19.94
CA VAL A 52 41.65 36.03 -19.81
C VAL A 52 40.67 35.05 -20.42
N ALA A 53 40.83 34.69 -21.70
CA ALA A 53 39.82 33.89 -22.40
C ALA A 53 39.78 32.43 -21.91
N LEU A 54 40.91 31.74 -21.91
CA LEU A 54 41.02 30.35 -21.45
C LEU A 54 40.61 30.15 -19.99
N PRO A 55 41.09 30.96 -19.01
CA PRO A 55 40.67 30.78 -17.62
C PRO A 55 39.16 31.04 -17.41
N ARG A 56 38.53 31.94 -18.17
CA ARG A 56 37.07 32.13 -18.10
C ARG A 56 36.30 30.92 -18.61
N ILE A 57 36.73 30.32 -19.73
CA ILE A 57 36.11 29.11 -20.27
C ILE A 57 36.29 27.93 -19.29
N ALA A 58 37.49 27.79 -18.72
CA ALA A 58 37.78 26.75 -17.72
C ALA A 58 36.88 26.90 -16.48
N ALA A 59 36.64 28.13 -16.00
CA ALA A 59 35.73 28.38 -14.88
C ALA A 59 34.30 27.92 -15.17
N VAL A 60 33.74 28.24 -16.35
CA VAL A 60 32.40 27.80 -16.75
C VAL A 60 32.31 26.27 -16.88
N LEU A 61 33.35 25.64 -17.42
CA LEU A 61 33.39 24.19 -17.54
C LEU A 61 33.46 23.51 -16.17
N ALA A 62 34.27 24.05 -15.25
CA ALA A 62 34.37 23.56 -13.88
C ALA A 62 33.05 23.73 -13.11
N GLU A 63 32.36 24.87 -13.28
CA GLU A 63 31.04 25.10 -12.69
C GLU A 63 30.03 24.06 -13.18
N ARG A 64 29.94 23.85 -14.50
CA ARG A 64 29.04 22.83 -15.09
C ARG A 64 29.36 21.43 -14.60
N GLN A 65 30.63 21.06 -14.56
CA GLN A 65 31.06 19.77 -14.05
C GLN A 65 30.69 19.61 -12.58
N GLY A 66 30.90 20.65 -11.76
CA GLY A 66 30.51 20.68 -10.35
C GLY A 66 29.01 20.49 -10.16
N THR A 67 28.18 21.20 -10.92
CA THR A 67 26.71 21.04 -10.87
C THR A 67 26.30 19.63 -11.26
N ILE A 68 26.82 19.09 -12.36
CA ILE A 68 26.49 17.72 -12.80
C ILE A 68 26.88 16.69 -11.74
N THR A 69 28.08 16.80 -11.16
CA THR A 69 28.53 15.88 -10.11
C THR A 69 27.67 16.00 -8.86
N ASN A 70 27.30 17.22 -8.45
CA ASN A 70 26.41 17.44 -7.31
C ASN A 70 25.02 16.85 -7.55
N ASP A 71 24.44 17.09 -8.73
CA ASP A 71 23.12 16.58 -9.09
C ASP A 71 23.12 15.05 -9.18
N LEU A 72 24.20 14.45 -9.71
CA LEU A 72 24.37 13.00 -9.74
C LEU A 72 24.45 12.42 -8.32
N ALA A 73 25.26 13.01 -7.44
CA ALA A 73 25.37 12.58 -6.05
C ALA A 73 24.03 12.70 -5.30
N ALA A 74 23.30 13.80 -5.51
CA ALA A 74 21.96 13.97 -4.95
C ALA A 74 20.96 12.93 -5.49
N ALA A 75 21.02 12.62 -6.78
CA ALA A 75 20.17 11.59 -7.39
C ALA A 75 20.48 10.19 -6.84
N GLU A 76 21.75 9.86 -6.65
CA GLU A 76 22.17 8.58 -6.05
C GLU A 76 21.73 8.45 -4.59
N ASP A 77 21.86 9.51 -3.80
CA ASP A 77 21.39 9.56 -2.40
C ASP A 77 19.86 9.41 -2.32
N LEU A 78 19.12 10.14 -3.17
CA LEU A 78 17.66 10.00 -3.25
C LEU A 78 17.24 8.59 -3.68
N LYS A 79 17.96 7.98 -4.63
CA LYS A 79 17.73 6.60 -5.05
C LYS A 79 17.98 5.62 -3.89
N ALA A 80 19.08 5.78 -3.15
CA ALA A 80 19.39 4.94 -2.01
C ALA A 80 18.30 5.04 -0.92
N LYS A 81 17.87 6.26 -0.59
CA LYS A 81 16.77 6.50 0.35
C LYS A 81 15.44 5.91 -0.13
N ALA A 82 15.15 5.98 -1.43
CA ALA A 82 13.94 5.39 -1.99
C ALA A 82 13.94 3.86 -1.85
N VAL A 83 15.08 3.20 -2.13
CA VAL A 83 15.24 1.75 -1.95
C VAL A 83 15.12 1.36 -0.48
N GLU A 84 15.76 2.09 0.43
CA GLU A 84 15.65 1.84 1.87
C GLU A 84 14.20 2.00 2.37
N ALA A 85 13.50 3.03 1.90
CA ALA A 85 12.09 3.24 2.23
C ALA A 85 11.18 2.14 1.65
N GLU A 86 11.46 1.67 0.43
CA GLU A 86 10.74 0.55 -0.20
C GLU A 86 10.95 -0.75 0.59
N ASP A 87 12.18 -1.06 0.99
CA ASP A 87 12.50 -2.23 1.81
C ASP A 87 11.82 -2.18 3.18
N ALA A 88 11.86 -1.01 3.85
CA ALA A 88 11.19 -0.78 5.12
C ALA A 88 9.66 -0.93 4.99
N TYR A 89 9.07 -0.39 3.92
CA TYR A 89 7.65 -0.54 3.62
C TYR A 89 7.26 -2.01 3.38
N ASN A 90 8.02 -2.71 2.55
CA ASN A 90 7.79 -4.12 2.24
C ASN A 90 7.88 -5.00 3.49
N LYS A 91 8.87 -4.73 4.35
CA LYS A 91 9.01 -5.39 5.66
C LYS A 91 7.81 -5.11 6.56
N ALA A 92 7.42 -3.84 6.72
CA ALA A 92 6.26 -3.47 7.53
C ALA A 92 4.97 -4.12 7.02
N LEU A 93 4.80 -4.23 5.70
CA LEU A 93 3.66 -4.91 5.08
C LEU A 93 3.67 -6.42 5.36
N ALA A 94 4.83 -7.07 5.29
CA ALA A 94 4.97 -8.48 5.62
C ALA A 94 4.66 -8.75 7.11
N ASP A 95 5.22 -7.93 8.00
CA ASP A 95 5.00 -8.03 9.45
C ASP A 95 3.52 -7.80 9.78
N ALA A 96 2.87 -6.79 9.19
CA ALA A 96 1.45 -6.53 9.39
C ALA A 96 0.56 -7.69 8.90
N ARG A 97 0.91 -8.34 7.77
CA ARG A 97 0.19 -9.52 7.27
C ARG A 97 0.36 -10.72 8.19
N ALA A 98 1.57 -10.96 8.69
CA ALA A 98 1.85 -12.04 9.64
C ALA A 98 1.08 -11.82 10.95
N GLU A 99 1.07 -10.58 11.46
CA GLU A 99 0.34 -10.20 12.66
C GLU A 99 -1.18 -10.38 12.47
N ALA A 100 -1.74 -9.93 11.34
CA ALA A 100 -3.15 -10.13 11.04
C ALA A 100 -3.53 -11.62 10.97
N GLN A 101 -2.68 -12.47 10.38
CA GLN A 101 -2.89 -13.92 10.37
C GLN A 101 -2.83 -14.52 11.78
N ARG A 102 -1.89 -14.07 12.62
CA ARG A 102 -1.80 -14.50 14.01
C ARG A 102 -3.06 -14.14 14.78
N ILE A 103 -3.49 -12.88 14.73
CA ILE A 103 -4.72 -12.41 15.39
C ILE A 103 -5.94 -13.22 14.91
N ALA A 104 -6.05 -13.46 13.60
CA ALA A 104 -7.15 -14.24 13.06
C ALA A 104 -7.14 -15.70 13.55
N ALA A 105 -5.96 -16.31 13.71
CA ALA A 105 -5.82 -17.66 14.24
C ALA A 105 -6.16 -17.71 15.74
N GLU A 106 -5.66 -16.76 16.53
CA GLU A 106 -5.94 -16.64 17.96
C GLU A 106 -7.44 -16.42 18.22
N ALA A 107 -8.07 -15.49 17.49
CA ALA A 107 -9.50 -15.24 17.61
C ALA A 107 -10.34 -16.47 17.25
N ARG A 108 -9.96 -17.23 16.21
CA ARG A 108 -10.64 -18.49 15.86
C ARG A 108 -10.52 -19.53 16.96
N ALA A 109 -9.33 -19.66 17.57
CA ALA A 109 -9.11 -20.58 18.68
C ALA A 109 -9.95 -20.19 19.90
N GLU A 110 -10.00 -18.91 20.26
CA GLU A 110 -10.80 -18.41 21.38
C GLU A 110 -12.30 -18.61 21.14
N ILE A 111 -12.79 -18.31 19.93
CA ILE A 111 -14.18 -18.55 19.54
C ILE A 111 -14.51 -20.04 19.63
N GLN A 112 -13.62 -20.93 19.19
CA GLN A 112 -13.85 -22.37 19.26
C GLN A 112 -14.00 -22.85 20.71
N VAL A 113 -13.12 -22.38 21.61
CA VAL A 113 -13.23 -22.71 23.04
C VAL A 113 -14.57 -22.23 23.62
N GLY A 114 -14.95 -20.98 23.35
CA GLY A 114 -16.23 -20.44 23.81
C GLY A 114 -17.45 -21.17 23.22
N LEU A 115 -17.36 -21.62 21.97
CA LEU A 115 -18.38 -22.44 21.34
C LEU A 115 -18.50 -23.81 22.00
N ASP A 116 -17.39 -24.48 22.28
CA ASP A 116 -17.36 -25.79 22.92
C ASP A 116 -17.95 -25.72 24.35
N GLU A 117 -17.62 -24.66 25.10
CA GLU A 117 -18.23 -24.40 26.41
C GLU A 117 -19.74 -24.16 26.33
N ALA A 118 -20.19 -23.37 25.34
CA ALA A 118 -21.61 -23.10 25.14
C ALA A 118 -22.38 -24.37 24.75
N ILE A 119 -21.81 -25.22 23.89
CA ILE A 119 -22.37 -26.53 23.51
C ILE A 119 -22.48 -27.43 24.74
N ALA A 120 -21.40 -27.58 25.52
CA ALA A 120 -21.42 -28.40 26.73
C ALA A 120 -22.49 -27.94 27.73
N LYS A 121 -22.64 -26.63 27.93
CA LYS A 121 -23.68 -26.06 28.78
C LYS A 121 -25.08 -26.33 28.23
N ALA A 122 -25.28 -26.18 26.92
CA ALA A 122 -26.54 -26.48 26.26
C ALA A 122 -26.93 -27.96 26.42
N ASP A 123 -25.99 -28.88 26.23
CA ASP A 123 -26.21 -30.33 26.38
C ASP A 123 -26.64 -30.70 27.80
N VAL A 124 -26.04 -30.09 28.82
CA VAL A 124 -26.45 -30.29 30.22
C VAL A 124 -27.89 -29.80 30.44
N GLN A 125 -28.25 -28.62 29.93
CA GLN A 125 -29.60 -28.07 30.07
C GLN A 125 -30.65 -28.88 29.32
N ILE A 126 -30.33 -29.32 28.09
CA ILE A 126 -31.19 -30.19 27.29
C ILE A 126 -31.42 -31.50 28.02
N SER A 127 -30.36 -32.12 28.54
CA SER A 127 -30.45 -33.39 29.29
C SER A 127 -31.30 -33.25 30.55
N ALA A 128 -31.12 -32.17 31.31
CA ALA A 128 -31.94 -31.89 32.49
C ALA A 128 -33.43 -31.72 32.14
N LYS A 129 -33.72 -30.95 31.09
CA LYS A 129 -35.08 -30.70 30.62
C LYS A 129 -35.75 -31.95 30.04
N ALA A 130 -34.97 -32.81 29.37
CA ALA A 130 -35.44 -34.10 28.89
C ALA A 130 -35.84 -35.01 30.06
N ALA A 131 -34.99 -35.10 31.09
CA ALA A 131 -35.29 -35.89 32.30
C ALA A 131 -36.51 -35.35 33.08
N GLU A 132 -36.68 -34.03 33.16
CA GLU A 132 -37.88 -33.41 33.74
C GLU A 132 -39.14 -33.75 32.93
N SER A 133 -39.06 -33.64 31.60
CA SER A 133 -40.18 -33.97 30.70
C SER A 133 -40.55 -35.45 30.78
N GLU A 134 -39.58 -36.36 30.88
CA GLU A 134 -39.82 -37.79 31.08
C GLU A 134 -40.55 -38.08 32.39
N LYS A 135 -40.18 -37.41 33.49
CA LYS A 135 -40.89 -37.53 34.77
C LYS A 135 -42.34 -37.04 34.65
N ALA A 136 -42.54 -35.86 34.07
CA ALA A 136 -43.88 -35.30 33.87
C ALA A 136 -44.76 -36.21 33.00
N ILE A 137 -44.21 -36.77 31.91
CA ILE A 137 -44.91 -37.74 31.06
C ILE A 137 -45.24 -39.01 31.86
N GLY A 138 -44.32 -39.49 32.71
CA GLY A 138 -44.56 -40.62 33.60
C GLY A 138 -45.72 -40.39 34.58
N GLU A 139 -45.75 -39.22 35.22
CA GLU A 139 -46.82 -38.81 36.13
C GLU A 139 -48.17 -38.69 35.41
N ILE A 140 -48.21 -38.05 34.23
CA ILE A 140 -49.42 -37.95 33.41
C ILE A 140 -49.90 -39.35 33.01
N LYS A 141 -49.00 -40.24 32.62
CA LYS A 141 -49.35 -41.62 32.25
C LYS A 141 -49.93 -42.39 33.44
N ALA A 142 -49.34 -42.25 34.63
CA ALA A 142 -49.85 -42.88 35.86
C ALA A 142 -51.23 -42.34 36.25
N GLY A 143 -51.43 -41.01 36.21
CA GLY A 143 -52.71 -40.37 36.49
C GLY A 143 -53.79 -40.74 35.46
N ALA A 144 -53.43 -40.83 34.19
CA ALA A 144 -54.33 -41.29 33.13
C ALA A 144 -54.77 -42.73 33.34
N LEU A 145 -53.86 -43.63 33.74
CA LEU A 145 -54.20 -45.03 34.05
C LEU A 145 -55.18 -45.14 35.21
N GLU A 146 -55.00 -44.34 36.27
CA GLU A 146 -55.95 -44.33 37.40
C GLU A 146 -57.30 -43.76 36.98
N SER A 147 -57.31 -42.69 36.18
CA SER A 147 -58.55 -42.09 35.66
C SER A 147 -59.31 -43.07 34.77
N VAL A 148 -58.61 -43.82 33.91
CA VAL A 148 -59.20 -44.88 33.09
C VAL A 148 -59.81 -45.98 33.96
N LYS A 149 -59.16 -46.36 35.07
CA LYS A 149 -59.67 -47.37 36.00
C LYS A 149 -60.97 -46.94 36.67
N VAL A 150 -61.06 -45.68 37.12
CA VAL A 150 -62.28 -45.10 37.70
C VAL A 150 -63.40 -45.08 36.66
N VAL A 151 -63.14 -44.51 35.48
CA VAL A 151 -64.15 -44.43 34.40
C VAL A 151 -64.60 -45.82 33.96
N ALA A 152 -63.70 -46.80 33.86
CA ALA A 152 -64.05 -48.17 33.50
C ALA A 152 -64.91 -48.85 34.57
N ALA A 153 -64.63 -48.64 35.86
CA ALA A 153 -65.44 -49.16 36.96
C ALA A 153 -66.84 -48.53 36.97
N ASP A 154 -66.92 -47.20 36.88
CA ASP A 154 -68.19 -46.46 36.85
C ASP A 154 -69.05 -46.88 35.63
N THR A 155 -68.42 -47.01 34.46
CA THR A 155 -69.11 -47.44 33.23
C THR A 155 -69.60 -48.89 33.34
N ALA A 156 -68.79 -49.79 33.90
CA ALA A 156 -69.18 -51.18 34.11
C ALA A 156 -70.32 -51.31 35.12
N GLU A 157 -70.31 -50.53 36.21
CA GLU A 157 -71.41 -50.47 37.18
C GLU A 157 -72.70 -49.99 36.54
N ALA A 158 -72.64 -48.89 35.76
CA ALA A 158 -73.78 -48.36 35.03
C ALA A 158 -74.35 -49.37 34.02
N LEU A 159 -73.50 -50.12 33.31
CA LEU A 159 -73.93 -51.16 32.38
C LEU A 159 -74.63 -52.34 33.09
N VAL A 160 -74.10 -52.80 34.23
CA VAL A 160 -74.70 -53.89 35.02
C VAL A 160 -76.09 -53.47 35.55
N ALA A 161 -76.21 -52.23 36.02
CA ALA A 161 -77.49 -51.67 36.47
C ALA A 161 -78.50 -51.54 35.30
N ALA A 162 -78.06 -51.05 34.14
CA ALA A 162 -78.90 -50.90 32.95
C ALA A 162 -79.41 -52.25 32.39
N LEU A 163 -78.62 -53.33 32.54
CA LEU A 163 -78.99 -54.69 32.12
C LEU A 163 -79.84 -55.44 33.17
N GLY A 164 -80.24 -54.78 34.27
CA GLY A 164 -81.15 -55.32 35.26
C GLY A 164 -80.50 -56.13 36.39
N GLY A 165 -79.17 -56.10 36.50
CA GLY A 165 -78.42 -56.71 37.60
C GLY A 165 -78.26 -55.76 38.80
N LYS A 166 -78.13 -56.30 40.02
CA LYS A 166 -77.61 -55.52 41.15
C LYS A 166 -76.09 -55.46 41.05
N ALA A 167 -75.54 -54.29 40.80
CA ALA A 167 -74.10 -54.11 40.75
C ALA A 167 -73.51 -54.28 42.16
N ASP A 168 -72.71 -55.33 42.36
CA ASP A 168 -71.82 -55.42 43.50
C ASP A 168 -70.54 -54.64 43.17
N THR A 169 -70.43 -53.45 43.73
CA THR A 169 -69.31 -52.52 43.55
C THR A 169 -67.96 -53.16 43.82
N LYS A 170 -67.87 -54.10 44.77
CA LYS A 170 -66.60 -54.80 45.06
C LYS A 170 -66.25 -55.82 43.99
N ALA A 171 -67.23 -56.55 43.48
CA ALA A 171 -67.02 -57.54 42.43
C ALA A 171 -66.67 -56.89 41.08
N VAL A 172 -67.32 -55.77 40.73
CA VAL A 172 -67.05 -55.00 39.51
C VAL A 172 -65.66 -54.38 39.55
N ALA A 173 -65.28 -53.73 40.66
CA ALA A 173 -63.96 -53.16 40.82
C ALA A 173 -62.84 -54.22 40.75
N ALA A 174 -63.06 -55.41 41.31
CA ALA A 174 -62.12 -56.52 41.22
C ALA A 174 -61.96 -57.04 39.79
N ALA A 175 -63.06 -57.23 39.04
CA ALA A 175 -63.03 -57.70 37.66
C ALA A 175 -62.36 -56.70 36.71
N VAL A 176 -62.61 -55.39 36.87
CA VAL A 176 -61.95 -54.33 36.09
C VAL A 176 -60.45 -54.28 36.42
N ALA A 177 -60.08 -54.40 37.70
CA ALA A 177 -58.68 -54.42 38.11
C ALA A 177 -57.91 -55.64 37.56
N ASP A 178 -58.51 -56.82 37.54
CA ASP A 178 -57.91 -58.01 36.94
C ASP A 178 -57.76 -57.88 35.43
N ARG A 179 -58.75 -57.27 34.74
CA ARG A 179 -58.66 -57.08 33.29
C ARG A 179 -57.65 -56.02 32.87
N MET A 180 -57.41 -55.01 33.72
CA MET A 180 -56.37 -53.99 33.49
C MET A 180 -54.94 -54.49 33.75
N LYS A 181 -54.77 -55.61 34.46
CA LYS A 181 -53.48 -56.27 34.70
C LYS A 181 -53.10 -57.30 33.63
N GLY A 182 -53.94 -57.46 32.60
CA GLY A 182 -53.84 -58.50 31.56
C GLY A 182 -52.45 -58.68 30.95
#